data_AF-A9D4V7-F1
#
_entry.id   AF-A9D4V7-F1
#
_cell.length_a   1.000
_cell.length_b   1.000
_cell.length_c   1.000
_cell.angle_alpha   90.00
_cell.angle_beta   90.00
_cell.angle_gamma   90.00
#
_symmetry.space_group_name_H-M   'P 1'
#
loop_
_entity.id
_entity.type
_entity.pdbx_description
1 polymer ?
#
loop_
_entity_poly.entity_id
_entity_poly.type
_entity_poly.pdbx_seq_one_letter_code
_entity_poly.pdbx_strand_id
1 'polypeptide(L)'
;MMKASLVLSDVVAIKNSIDQSLSEANERGLSHYPFWRRVLPIVSSNQIYQIEASELAPLMEAKANEIVYAATDMLMQHSVLIAALQSYSEKRGELKKIIKRHTATEDGVLTSGLTESEVAEMAPYEIELESLIKEVRSRLHPVQELAEKVTFGIGPAIQKHYGDNDFPVFVAAQIGQEAATES
;
A
#
# COMPACT_ATOMS: atom_id res chain seq x y z
N MET A 1 -14.21 12.94 -6.61
CA MET A 1 -13.02 13.80 -6.46
C MET A 1 -12.23 13.52 -5.17
N MET A 2 -12.87 13.53 -3.99
CA MET A 2 -12.22 13.13 -2.72
C MET A 2 -11.67 11.69 -2.72
N LYS A 3 -12.26 10.77 -3.50
CA LYS A 3 -11.83 9.36 -3.49
C LYS A 3 -10.42 9.14 -4.07
N ALA A 4 -9.97 9.96 -5.04
CA ALA A 4 -8.62 9.83 -5.60
C ALA A 4 -7.54 10.26 -4.61
N SER A 5 -7.80 11.34 -3.85
CA SER A 5 -6.89 11.77 -2.79
C SER A 5 -6.88 10.80 -1.60
N LEU A 6 -8.01 10.14 -1.31
CA LEU A 6 -8.05 9.04 -0.33
C LEU A 6 -7.21 7.84 -0.78
N VAL A 7 -7.33 7.42 -2.04
CA VAL A 7 -6.48 6.35 -2.62
C VAL A 7 -5.00 6.73 -2.54
N LEU A 8 -4.65 7.97 -2.90
CA LEU A 8 -3.27 8.46 -2.81
C LEU A 8 -2.74 8.39 -1.37
N SER A 9 -3.53 8.88 -0.41
CA SER A 9 -3.17 8.84 1.01
C SER A 9 -2.98 7.40 1.51
N ASP A 10 -3.88 6.49 1.15
CA ASP A 10 -3.81 5.08 1.55
C ASP A 10 -2.54 4.41 0.98
N VAL A 11 -2.24 4.61 -0.31
CA VAL A 11 -1.05 4.04 -0.96
C VAL A 11 0.24 4.57 -0.35
N VAL A 12 0.31 5.88 -0.09
CA VAL A 12 1.47 6.51 0.57
C VAL A 12 1.65 5.96 1.99
N ALA A 13 0.56 5.80 2.74
CA ALA A 13 0.60 5.23 4.08
C ALA A 13 1.11 3.77 4.09
N ILE A 14 0.61 2.93 3.17
CA ILE A 14 1.07 1.54 3.02
C ILE A 14 2.56 1.52 2.67
N LYS A 15 2.99 2.34 1.72
CA LYS A 15 4.39 2.43 1.30
C LYS A 15 5.29 2.82 2.48
N ASN A 16 4.95 3.88 3.19
CA ASN A 16 5.71 4.35 4.33
C ASN A 16 5.79 3.31 5.46
N SER A 17 4.70 2.60 5.72
CA SER A 17 4.68 1.52 6.72
C SER A 17 5.62 0.36 6.36
N ILE A 18 5.66 -0.03 5.08
CA ILE A 18 6.59 -1.07 4.59
C ILE A 18 8.03 -0.58 4.67
N ASP A 19 8.31 0.61 4.15
CA ASP A 19 9.66 1.15 4.09
C ASP A 19 10.22 1.36 5.51
N GLN A 20 9.41 1.85 6.44
CA GLN A 20 9.77 1.95 7.85
C GLN A 20 10.10 0.57 8.45
N SER A 21 9.24 -0.43 8.24
CA SER A 21 9.50 -1.79 8.74
C SER A 21 10.82 -2.37 8.20
N LEU A 22 11.10 -2.13 6.90
CA LEU A 22 12.33 -2.59 6.27
C LEU A 22 13.57 -1.84 6.75
N SER A 23 13.46 -0.54 7.01
CA SER A 23 14.53 0.28 7.61
C SER A 23 14.87 -0.20 9.00
N GLU A 24 13.87 -0.35 9.87
CA GLU A 24 14.05 -0.85 11.25
C GLU A 24 14.66 -2.26 11.26
N ALA A 25 14.26 -3.12 10.32
CA ALA A 25 14.87 -4.44 10.17
C ALA A 25 16.34 -4.37 9.72
N ASN A 26 16.67 -3.46 8.81
CA ASN A 26 18.05 -3.25 8.37
C ASN A 26 18.94 -2.72 9.50
N GLU A 27 18.44 -1.75 10.28
CA GLU A 27 19.13 -1.18 11.45
C GLU A 27 19.44 -2.26 12.52
N ARG A 28 18.61 -3.29 12.60
CA ARG A 28 18.80 -4.45 13.49
C ARG A 28 19.64 -5.57 12.86
N GLY A 29 20.22 -5.37 11.68
CA GLY A 29 21.04 -6.38 10.98
C GLY A 29 20.24 -7.53 10.37
N LEU A 30 18.92 -7.40 10.22
CA LEU A 30 18.02 -8.44 9.73
C LEU A 30 17.84 -8.41 8.19
N SER A 31 18.72 -7.72 7.47
CA SER A 31 18.61 -7.52 6.02
C SER A 31 18.62 -8.81 5.20
N HIS A 32 19.25 -9.87 5.72
CA HIS A 32 19.37 -11.19 5.12
C HIS A 32 18.11 -12.05 5.26
N TYR A 33 17.15 -11.66 6.11
CA TYR A 33 15.88 -12.36 6.24
C TYR A 33 14.92 -12.00 5.09
N PRO A 34 13.99 -12.93 4.74
CA PRO A 34 12.96 -12.66 3.73
C PRO A 34 12.05 -11.49 4.13
N PHE A 35 11.45 -10.83 3.14
CA PHE A 35 10.64 -9.64 3.36
C PHE A 35 9.50 -9.88 4.34
N TRP A 36 8.83 -11.03 4.26
CA TRP A 36 7.69 -11.31 5.13
C TRP A 36 8.02 -11.31 6.64
N ARG A 37 9.27 -11.66 7.02
CA ARG A 37 9.75 -11.60 8.41
C ARG A 37 10.10 -10.19 8.86
N ARG A 38 10.39 -9.30 7.90
CA ARG A 38 10.89 -7.94 8.14
C ARG A 38 9.79 -6.89 8.10
N VAL A 39 8.80 -7.08 7.24
CA VAL A 39 7.62 -6.20 7.17
C VAL A 39 6.70 -6.56 8.33
N LEU A 40 6.16 -5.58 9.06
CA LEU A 40 5.15 -5.79 10.11
C LEU A 40 3.72 -5.85 9.53
N PRO A 41 2.70 -6.32 10.28
CA PRO A 41 1.33 -6.26 9.82
C PRO A 41 0.95 -4.81 9.53
N ILE A 42 0.43 -4.55 8.34
CA ILE A 42 0.08 -3.21 7.88
C ILE A 42 -1.37 -2.99 8.22
N VAL A 43 -1.65 -2.00 9.07
CA VAL A 43 -3.02 -1.59 9.39
C VAL A 43 -3.41 -0.50 8.40
N SER A 44 -4.19 -0.87 7.38
CA SER A 44 -4.74 0.07 6.40
C SER A 44 -6.26 0.13 6.48
N SER A 45 -6.85 1.19 5.95
CA SER A 45 -8.26 1.16 5.59
C SER A 45 -8.41 0.08 4.51
N ASN A 46 -9.15 -1.00 4.80
CA ASN A 46 -9.46 -2.04 3.80
C ASN A 46 -10.58 -1.58 2.87
N GLN A 47 -10.71 -0.27 2.66
CA GLN A 47 -11.82 0.32 1.96
C GLN A 47 -11.53 0.29 0.46
N ILE A 48 -12.31 -0.51 -0.26
CA ILE A 48 -12.30 -0.48 -1.72
C ILE A 48 -13.20 0.68 -2.14
N TYR A 49 -12.61 1.73 -2.69
CA TYR A 49 -13.36 2.84 -3.26
C TYR A 49 -13.94 2.43 -4.63
N GLN A 50 -15.19 2.77 -4.85
CA GLN A 50 -15.83 2.69 -6.18
C GLN A 50 -16.12 4.11 -6.64
N ILE A 51 -15.89 4.39 -7.92
CA ILE A 51 -16.30 5.64 -8.56
C ILE A 51 -17.61 5.39 -9.30
N GLU A 52 -18.60 6.21 -9.01
CA GLU A 52 -19.85 6.19 -9.77
C GLU A 52 -19.68 6.95 -11.09
N ALA A 53 -20.45 6.56 -12.11
CA ALA A 53 -20.43 7.26 -13.40
C ALA A 53 -20.75 8.76 -13.26
N SER A 54 -21.57 9.12 -12.27
CA SER A 54 -21.89 10.51 -11.89
C SER A 54 -20.66 11.32 -11.47
N GLU A 55 -19.67 10.69 -10.83
CA GLU A 55 -18.44 11.35 -10.40
C GLU A 55 -17.44 11.57 -11.56
N LEU A 56 -17.59 10.82 -12.66
CA LEU A 56 -16.79 10.97 -13.88
C LEU A 56 -17.46 11.86 -14.93
N ALA A 57 -18.78 12.05 -14.86
CA ALA A 57 -19.54 12.80 -15.85
C ALA A 57 -18.95 14.20 -16.15
N PRO A 58 -18.54 15.03 -15.16
CA PRO A 58 -17.93 16.32 -15.45
C PRO A 58 -16.61 16.22 -16.22
N LEU A 59 -15.82 15.17 -15.99
CA LEU A 59 -14.57 14.93 -16.71
C LEU A 59 -14.81 14.44 -18.15
N MET A 60 -15.88 13.66 -18.35
CA MET A 60 -16.31 13.23 -19.67
C MET A 60 -16.85 14.41 -20.49
N GLU A 61 -17.65 15.28 -19.88
CA GLU A 61 -18.10 16.55 -20.49
C GLU A 61 -16.90 17.44 -20.86
N ALA A 62 -15.91 17.50 -19.96
CA ALA A 62 -14.65 18.19 -20.18
C ALA A 62 -13.73 17.59 -21.26
N LYS A 63 -14.13 16.46 -21.87
CA LYS A 63 -13.32 15.67 -22.81
C LYS A 63 -11.95 15.27 -22.24
N ALA A 64 -11.83 15.18 -20.92
CA ALA A 64 -10.62 14.80 -20.21
C ALA A 64 -10.45 13.27 -20.15
N ASN A 65 -10.56 12.60 -21.30
CA ASN A 65 -10.60 11.14 -21.40
C ASN A 65 -9.38 10.47 -20.76
N GLU A 66 -8.21 11.09 -20.86
CA GLU A 66 -6.98 10.59 -20.23
C GLU A 66 -7.09 10.47 -18.71
N ILE A 67 -7.74 11.45 -18.05
CA ILE A 67 -7.95 11.44 -16.60
C ILE A 67 -9.02 10.42 -16.23
N VAL A 68 -10.07 10.28 -17.04
CA VAL A 68 -11.11 9.26 -16.85
C VAL A 68 -10.52 7.85 -16.91
N TYR A 69 -9.66 7.58 -17.89
CA TYR A 69 -8.97 6.29 -17.99
C TYR A 69 -8.00 6.07 -16.83
N ALA A 70 -7.21 7.10 -16.47
CA ALA A 70 -6.31 7.03 -15.32
C ALA A 70 -7.07 6.77 -14.01
N ALA A 71 -8.23 7.39 -13.81
CA ALA A 71 -9.07 7.18 -12.62
C ALA A 71 -9.63 5.75 -12.56
N THR A 72 -10.04 5.21 -13.71
CA THR A 72 -10.55 3.83 -13.80
C THR A 72 -9.46 2.81 -13.50
N ASP A 73 -8.28 2.97 -14.11
CA ASP A 73 -7.13 2.08 -13.89
C ASP A 73 -6.62 2.19 -12.44
N MET A 74 -6.51 3.41 -11.91
CA MET A 74 -6.15 3.67 -10.51
C MET A 74 -7.00 2.84 -9.54
N LEU A 75 -8.33 2.87 -9.70
CA LEU A 75 -9.23 2.12 -8.82
C LEU A 75 -9.08 0.61 -8.96
N MET A 76 -8.95 0.12 -10.20
CA MET A 76 -8.75 -1.30 -10.47
C MET A 76 -7.46 -1.77 -9.78
N GLN A 77 -6.35 -1.08 -9.99
CA GLN A 77 -5.06 -1.43 -9.39
C GLN A 77 -5.08 -1.29 -7.86
N HIS A 78 -5.75 -0.25 -7.33
CA HIS A 78 -5.95 -0.08 -5.89
C HIS A 78 -6.75 -1.25 -5.29
N SER A 79 -7.82 -1.71 -5.94
CA SER A 79 -8.60 -2.86 -5.46
C SER A 79 -7.75 -4.14 -5.36
N VAL A 80 -6.86 -4.37 -6.34
CA VAL A 80 -5.96 -5.52 -6.36
C VAL A 80 -4.89 -5.39 -5.27
N LEU A 81 -4.34 -4.19 -5.08
CA LEU A 81 -3.40 -3.89 -3.99
C LEU A 81 -4.01 -4.18 -2.61
N ILE A 82 -5.22 -3.70 -2.35
CA ILE A 82 -5.92 -3.91 -1.08
C ILE A 82 -6.24 -5.40 -0.88
N ALA A 83 -6.67 -6.11 -1.92
CA ALA A 83 -6.93 -7.55 -1.85
C ALA A 83 -5.65 -8.34 -1.49
N ALA A 84 -4.52 -8.04 -2.14
CA ALA A 84 -3.24 -8.66 -1.82
C ALA A 84 -2.78 -8.35 -0.38
N LEU A 85 -2.98 -7.11 0.07
CA LEU A 85 -2.66 -6.68 1.44
C LEU A 85 -3.52 -7.40 2.49
N GLN A 86 -4.81 -7.58 2.20
CA GLN A 86 -5.73 -8.31 3.05
C GLN A 86 -5.33 -9.79 3.14
N SER A 87 -5.06 -10.44 1.99
CA SER A 87 -4.58 -11.82 1.97
C SER A 87 -3.26 -11.99 2.74
N TYR A 88 -2.32 -11.04 2.61
CA TYR A 88 -1.09 -11.03 3.38
C TYR A 88 -1.36 -10.99 4.90
N SER A 89 -2.27 -10.11 5.32
CA SER A 89 -2.64 -9.92 6.72
C SER A 89 -3.34 -11.15 7.31
N GLU A 90 -4.27 -11.75 6.56
CA GLU A 90 -4.99 -12.97 6.94
C GLU A 90 -4.03 -14.16 7.08
N LYS A 91 -3.19 -14.40 6.07
CA LYS A 91 -2.19 -15.48 6.07
C LYS A 91 -1.18 -15.33 7.20
N ARG A 92 -0.79 -14.10 7.51
CA ARG A 92 0.09 -13.83 8.66
C ARG A 92 -0.62 -14.10 9.99
N GLY A 93 -1.90 -13.80 10.07
CA GLY A 93 -2.76 -14.17 11.19
C GLY A 93 -2.85 -15.69 11.38
N GLU A 94 -2.98 -16.44 10.29
CA GLU A 94 -2.96 -17.91 10.29
C GLU A 94 -1.62 -18.46 10.75
N LEU A 95 -0.50 -17.96 10.19
CA LEU A 95 0.86 -18.34 10.61
C LEU A 95 1.10 -18.06 12.10
N LYS A 96 0.60 -16.93 12.63
CA LYS A 96 0.70 -16.60 14.05
C LYS A 96 -0.04 -17.62 14.94
N LYS A 97 -1.11 -18.27 14.46
CA LYS A 97 -1.81 -19.33 15.22
C LYS A 97 -0.95 -20.59 15.37
N ILE A 98 -0.11 -20.88 14.38
CA ILE A 98 0.86 -21.98 14.41
C ILE A 98 1.99 -21.63 15.39
N ILE A 99 2.60 -20.44 15.24
CA ILE A 99 3.75 -19.99 16.05
C ILE A 99 3.40 -19.79 17.54
N LYS A 100 2.15 -19.40 17.85
CA LYS A 100 1.71 -19.12 19.24
C LYS A 100 1.73 -20.33 20.18
N ARG A 101 1.88 -21.56 19.69
CA ARG A 101 1.79 -22.75 20.54
C ARG A 101 2.98 -22.96 21.49
N HIS A 102 4.11 -22.25 21.34
CA HIS A 102 5.39 -22.73 21.91
C HIS A 102 6.27 -21.73 22.66
N THR A 103 5.69 -20.87 23.48
CA THR A 103 6.48 -20.35 24.62
C THR A 103 6.44 -21.39 25.74
N ALA A 104 7.06 -22.56 25.52
CA ALA A 104 7.26 -23.54 26.56
C ALA A 104 8.52 -23.17 27.32
N THR A 105 8.38 -22.90 28.62
CA THR A 105 9.52 -22.68 29.52
C THR A 105 9.92 -24.06 30.07
N GLU A 106 10.64 -24.87 29.29
CA GLU A 106 11.36 -25.99 29.86
C GLU A 106 12.80 -25.56 30.18
N ASP A 107 13.22 -25.78 31.42
CA ASP A 107 14.59 -25.61 31.93
C ASP A 107 15.24 -24.23 31.75
N GLY A 108 14.45 -23.14 31.80
CA GLY A 108 15.00 -21.77 31.86
C GLY A 108 15.68 -21.31 30.55
N VAL A 109 15.54 -22.06 29.47
CA VAL A 109 15.99 -21.67 28.11
C VAL A 109 14.75 -21.40 27.27
N LEU A 110 14.68 -20.21 26.65
CA LEU A 110 13.69 -19.90 25.62
C LEU A 110 13.99 -20.73 24.38
N THR A 111 13.47 -21.96 24.32
CA THR A 111 13.49 -22.77 23.10
C THR A 111 12.27 -22.41 22.25
N SER A 112 12.46 -22.23 20.94
CA SER A 112 11.31 -22.21 20.02
C SER A 112 10.82 -23.65 19.91
N GLY A 113 9.82 -24.03 20.71
CA GLY A 113 9.30 -25.40 20.79
C GLY A 113 8.56 -25.91 19.55
N LEU A 114 8.90 -25.44 18.34
CA LEU A 114 8.30 -25.94 17.10
C LEU A 114 8.76 -27.37 16.85
N THR A 115 7.80 -28.29 16.67
CA THR A 115 8.09 -29.65 16.21
C THR A 115 8.50 -29.62 14.73
N GLU A 116 9.22 -30.65 14.26
CA GLU A 116 9.57 -30.77 12.83
C GLU A 116 8.31 -30.74 11.92
N SER A 117 7.19 -31.29 12.39
CA SER A 117 5.93 -31.25 11.65
C SER A 117 5.37 -29.84 11.53
N GLU A 118 5.48 -29.01 12.59
CA GLU A 118 5.01 -27.62 12.56
C GLU A 118 5.90 -26.74 11.68
N VAL A 119 7.22 -27.01 11.65
CA VAL A 119 8.13 -26.34 10.71
C VAL A 119 7.75 -26.68 9.26
N ALA A 120 7.40 -27.94 8.98
CA ALA A 120 6.91 -28.35 7.67
C ALA A 120 5.58 -27.70 7.30
N GLU A 121 4.66 -27.53 8.26
CA GLU A 121 3.39 -26.82 8.06
C GLU A 121 3.57 -25.32 7.82
N MET A 122 4.64 -24.70 8.32
CA MET A 122 4.92 -23.28 8.10
C MET A 122 5.41 -22.97 6.69
N ALA A 123 6.16 -23.87 6.05
CA ALA A 123 6.85 -23.59 4.79
C ALA A 123 5.93 -23.04 3.66
N PRO A 124 4.72 -23.58 3.43
CA PRO A 124 3.79 -23.01 2.45
C PRO A 124 3.40 -21.56 2.75
N TYR A 125 3.14 -21.23 4.02
CA TYR A 125 2.81 -19.87 4.45
C TYR A 125 3.96 -18.90 4.24
N GLU A 126 5.20 -19.32 4.50
CA GLU A 126 6.37 -18.47 4.29
C GLU A 126 6.54 -18.09 2.81
N ILE A 127 6.32 -19.04 1.90
CA ILE A 127 6.38 -18.82 0.45
C ILE A 127 5.25 -17.88 0.00
N GLU A 128 4.02 -18.14 0.44
CA GLU A 128 2.86 -17.30 0.09
C GLU A 128 3.01 -15.87 0.60
N LEU A 129 3.42 -15.69 1.87
CA LEU A 129 3.63 -14.38 2.47
C LEU A 129 4.74 -13.60 1.76
N GLU A 130 5.83 -14.27 1.38
CA GLU A 130 6.91 -13.65 0.62
C GLU A 130 6.45 -13.21 -0.78
N SER A 131 5.62 -14.01 -1.44
CA SER A 131 5.04 -13.68 -2.73
C SER A 131 4.11 -12.46 -2.62
N LEU A 132 3.18 -12.48 -1.66
CA LEU A 132 2.20 -11.42 -1.46
C LEU A 132 2.86 -10.08 -1.13
N ILE A 133 3.88 -10.05 -0.26
CA ILE A 133 4.54 -8.78 0.07
C ILE A 133 5.35 -8.22 -1.11
N LYS A 134 5.93 -9.09 -1.94
CA LYS A 134 6.59 -8.66 -3.19
C LYS A 134 5.58 -8.08 -4.18
N GLU A 135 4.43 -8.72 -4.34
CA GLU A 135 3.35 -8.21 -5.17
C GLU A 135 2.89 -6.83 -4.70
N VAL A 136 2.55 -6.69 -3.42
CA VAL A 136 2.17 -5.40 -2.81
C VAL A 136 3.20 -4.33 -3.14
N ARG A 137 4.48 -4.58 -2.86
CA ARG A 137 5.56 -3.62 -3.12
C ARG A 137 5.70 -3.24 -4.59
N SER A 138 5.55 -4.21 -5.49
CA SER A 138 5.63 -3.96 -6.94
C SER A 138 4.50 -3.08 -7.47
N ARG A 139 3.34 -3.07 -6.80
CA ARG A 139 2.16 -2.30 -7.21
C ARG A 139 2.10 -0.90 -6.59
N LEU A 140 2.75 -0.65 -5.46
CA LEU A 140 2.66 0.63 -4.75
C LEU A 140 3.02 1.82 -5.64
N HIS A 141 4.15 1.76 -6.34
CA HIS A 141 4.62 2.88 -7.14
C HIS A 141 3.71 3.17 -8.35
N PRO A 142 3.34 2.19 -9.20
CA PRO A 142 2.38 2.43 -10.28
C PRO A 142 1.03 2.98 -9.82
N VAL A 143 0.48 2.46 -8.70
CA VAL A 143 -0.79 2.96 -8.16
C VAL A 143 -0.65 4.39 -7.65
N GLN A 144 0.46 4.71 -6.99
CA GLN A 144 0.74 6.07 -6.52
C GLN A 144 0.79 7.05 -7.69
N GLU A 145 1.52 6.74 -8.77
CA GLU A 145 1.61 7.61 -9.96
C GLU A 145 0.23 7.89 -10.58
N LEU A 146 -0.60 6.85 -10.70
CA LEU A 146 -1.98 6.99 -11.17
C LEU A 146 -2.81 7.86 -10.22
N ALA A 147 -2.67 7.67 -8.90
CA ALA A 147 -3.41 8.42 -7.91
C ALA A 147 -2.99 9.90 -7.85
N GLU A 148 -1.70 10.20 -8.00
CA GLU A 148 -1.19 11.57 -8.14
C GLU A 148 -1.73 12.22 -9.41
N LYS A 149 -1.62 11.53 -10.56
CA LYS A 149 -2.13 12.01 -11.85
C LYS A 149 -3.60 12.38 -11.78
N VAL A 150 -4.43 11.55 -11.15
CA VAL A 150 -5.87 11.81 -11.04
C VAL A 150 -6.14 12.92 -10.02
N THR A 151 -5.51 12.87 -8.85
CA THR A 151 -5.73 13.86 -7.77
C THR A 151 -5.35 15.28 -8.22
N PHE A 152 -4.20 15.43 -8.87
CA PHE A 152 -3.70 16.74 -9.31
C PHE A 152 -4.18 17.12 -10.72
N GLY A 153 -4.65 16.17 -11.53
CA GLY A 153 -5.11 16.43 -12.90
C GLY A 153 -6.55 16.93 -13.00
N ILE A 154 -7.43 16.55 -12.05
CA ILE A 154 -8.87 16.87 -12.14
C ILE A 154 -9.13 18.38 -12.12
N GLY A 155 -8.53 19.11 -11.17
CA GLY A 155 -8.74 20.56 -11.03
C GLY A 155 -8.39 21.31 -12.32
N PRO A 156 -7.16 21.18 -12.85
CA PRO A 156 -6.75 21.81 -14.11
C PRO A 156 -7.63 21.44 -15.30
N ALA A 157 -8.10 20.18 -15.38
CA ALA A 157 -8.97 19.75 -16.47
C ALA A 157 -10.35 20.42 -16.43
N ILE A 158 -10.91 20.59 -15.23
CA ILE A 158 -12.19 21.28 -15.01
C ILE A 158 -12.04 22.78 -15.27
N GLN A 159 -11.01 23.43 -14.71
CA GLN A 159 -10.75 24.86 -14.95
C GLN A 159 -10.62 25.18 -16.44
N LYS A 160 -9.85 24.36 -17.17
CA LYS A 160 -9.66 24.52 -18.62
C LYS A 160 -10.96 24.38 -19.39
N HIS A 161 -11.87 23.50 -18.97
CA HIS A 161 -13.12 23.26 -19.69
C HIS A 161 -14.15 24.36 -19.47
N TYR A 162 -14.37 24.75 -18.21
CA TYR A 162 -15.37 25.76 -17.86
C TYR A 162 -14.84 27.20 -17.99
N GLY A 163 -13.54 27.39 -18.22
CA GLY A 163 -12.91 28.71 -18.25
C GLY A 163 -12.94 29.40 -16.89
N ASP A 164 -13.06 28.62 -15.82
CA ASP A 164 -13.26 29.06 -14.46
C ASP A 164 -11.99 28.79 -13.65
N ASN A 165 -11.35 29.84 -13.13
CA ASN A 165 -10.14 29.73 -12.30
C ASN A 165 -10.47 29.57 -10.81
N ASP A 166 -11.74 29.64 -10.41
CA ASP A 166 -12.16 29.52 -9.01
C ASP A 166 -12.27 28.05 -8.57
N PHE A 167 -12.22 27.11 -9.51
CA PHE A 167 -12.23 25.68 -9.18
C PHE A 167 -10.94 25.29 -8.44
N PRO A 168 -11.00 24.55 -7.31
CA PRO A 168 -9.82 24.21 -6.52
C PRO A 168 -8.83 23.32 -7.28
N VAL A 169 -7.55 23.69 -7.24
CA VAL A 169 -6.43 22.90 -7.77
C VAL A 169 -5.57 22.45 -6.60
N PHE A 170 -5.40 21.14 -6.48
CA PHE A 170 -4.42 20.57 -5.55
C PHE A 170 -3.02 20.72 -6.15
N VAL A 171 -2.07 21.22 -5.36
CA VAL A 171 -0.66 21.29 -5.75
C VAL A 171 0.08 20.21 -4.97
N ALA A 172 0.87 19.39 -5.66
CA ALA A 172 1.76 18.45 -4.98
C ALA A 172 2.76 19.26 -4.13
N ALA A 173 2.67 19.15 -2.81
CA ALA A 173 3.67 19.75 -1.94
C ALA A 173 5.03 19.14 -2.31
N GLN A 174 6.01 19.98 -2.66
CA GLN A 174 7.41 19.55 -2.83
C GLN A 174 7.98 19.17 -1.45
N ILE A 175 7.54 18.04 -0.89
CA ILE A 175 8.11 17.49 0.33
C ILE A 175 9.45 16.86 -0.06
N GLY A 176 10.53 17.65 -0.05
CA GLY A 176 11.89 17.09 -0.16
C GLY A 176 13.00 17.91 -0.81
N GLN A 177 12.89 19.23 -1.05
CA GLN A 177 14.02 20.01 -1.58
C GLN A 177 14.59 21.12 -0.67
N GLU A 178 13.94 21.48 0.44
CA GLU A 178 14.47 22.55 1.32
C GLU A 178 15.46 22.06 2.40
N ALA A 179 15.66 20.75 2.58
CA ALA A 179 16.59 20.23 3.59
C ALA A 179 18.08 20.20 3.14
N ALA A 180 18.42 20.68 1.95
CA ALA A 180 19.77 20.53 1.37
C ALA A 180 20.54 21.85 1.12
N THR A 181 20.03 22.99 1.60
CA THR A 181 20.69 24.30 1.39
C THR A 181 21.11 25.02 2.67
N GLU A 182 21.01 24.36 3.83
CA GLU A 182 21.65 24.83 5.07
C GLU A 182 22.67 23.78 5.52
N SER A 183 23.84 23.80 4.90
CA SER A 183 25.06 23.10 5.35
C SER A 183 26.28 23.89 4.94
#